data_AF-A0AAN4YIA7-F1
#
_entry.id   AF-A0AAN4YIA7-F1
#
_cell.length_a   1.000
_cell.length_b   1.000
_cell.length_c   1.000
_cell.angle_alpha   90.00
_cell.angle_beta   90.00
_cell.angle_gamma   90.00
#
_symmetry.space_group_name_H-M   'P 1'
#
loop_
_entity.id
_entity.type
_entity.pdbx_description
1 polymer ?
#
loop_
_entity_poly.entity_id
_entity_poly.type
_entity_poly.pdbx_seq_one_letter_code
_entity_poly.pdbx_strand_id
1 'polypeptide(L)'
;MTDRFDESNPKHRAIRLGIERGNGIVNMRTQNEAAEAIQAAGFVLEHEEDLAARPDPIPWYYPIAGELRHARSLWDLLTVLRMTKLGRGVMGYLLWTLETLRMAPSGTAETATELASGADSLVEGGRLGLFTPMYFMIGRKPEI
;
A
#
# COMPACT_ATOMS: atom_id res chain seq x y z
N MET A 1 -0.69 -6.37 -8.05
CA MET A 1 0.34 -7.36 -7.68
C MET A 1 1.34 -7.48 -8.81
N THR A 2 2.62 -7.61 -8.49
CA THR A 2 3.71 -7.70 -9.47
C THR A 2 3.87 -9.12 -10.02
N ASP A 3 4.76 -9.30 -10.98
CA ASP A 3 5.23 -10.59 -11.49
C ASP A 3 5.84 -11.53 -10.43
N ARG A 4 6.41 -10.97 -9.36
CA ARG A 4 7.00 -11.74 -8.24
C ARG A 4 5.96 -12.32 -7.29
N PHE A 5 4.70 -11.89 -7.39
CA PHE A 5 3.63 -12.43 -6.57
C PHE A 5 3.31 -13.87 -6.95
N ASP A 6 3.10 -14.72 -5.95
CA ASP A 6 2.81 -16.14 -6.11
C ASP A 6 1.60 -16.48 -5.25
N GLU A 7 0.48 -16.79 -5.90
CA GLU A 7 -0.78 -17.12 -5.24
C GLU A 7 -0.68 -18.43 -4.44
N SER A 8 0.24 -19.35 -4.78
CA SER A 8 0.43 -20.58 -4.02
C SER A 8 1.14 -20.34 -2.68
N ASN A 9 1.93 -19.27 -2.58
CA ASN A 9 2.68 -18.92 -1.39
C ASN A 9 1.78 -18.27 -0.32
N PRO A 10 1.62 -18.90 0.87
CA PRO A 10 0.74 -18.40 1.91
C PRO A 10 1.17 -17.03 2.45
N LYS A 11 2.47 -16.73 2.46
CA LYS A 11 3.00 -15.43 2.89
C LYS A 11 2.60 -14.33 1.91
N HIS A 12 2.71 -14.59 0.60
CA HIS A 12 2.32 -13.63 -0.42
C HIS A 12 0.82 -13.34 -0.34
N ARG A 13 -0.02 -14.38 -0.21
CA ARG A 13 -1.46 -14.21 0.00
C ARG A 13 -1.81 -13.41 1.26
N ALA A 14 -1.12 -13.67 2.38
CA ALA A 14 -1.35 -12.92 3.62
C ALA A 14 -1.05 -11.43 3.46
N ILE A 15 0.04 -11.08 2.75
CA ILE A 15 0.39 -9.68 2.44
C ILE A 15 -0.68 -9.04 1.54
N ARG A 16 -1.10 -9.74 0.47
CA ARG A 16 -2.18 -9.27 -0.42
C ARG A 16 -3.46 -8.99 0.36
N LEU A 17 -3.90 -9.94 1.19
CA LEU A 17 -5.10 -9.81 2.00
C LEU A 17 -5.00 -8.67 3.03
N GLY A 18 -3.83 -8.49 3.65
CA GLY A 18 -3.58 -7.39 4.58
C GLY A 18 -3.69 -6.02 3.91
N ILE A 19 -3.14 -5.89 2.70
CA ILE A 19 -3.29 -4.68 1.87
C ILE A 19 -4.76 -4.48 1.48
N GLU A 20 -5.44 -5.52 1.01
CA GLU A 20 -6.85 -5.48 0.61
C GLU A 20 -7.76 -5.00 1.74
N ARG A 21 -7.62 -5.61 2.93
CA ARG A 21 -8.39 -5.24 4.12
C ARG A 21 -8.11 -3.81 4.56
N GLY A 22 -6.84 -3.42 4.68
CA GLY A 22 -6.47 -2.09 5.17
C GLY A 22 -6.84 -0.95 4.22
N ASN A 23 -6.95 -1.20 2.92
CA ASN A 23 -7.28 -0.18 1.92
C ASN A 23 -8.71 -0.29 1.38
N GLY A 24 -9.49 -1.28 1.82
CA GLY A 24 -10.86 -1.51 1.33
C GLY A 24 -10.91 -1.99 -0.12
N ILE A 25 -9.90 -2.73 -0.59
CA ILE A 25 -9.83 -3.26 -1.95
C ILE A 25 -10.43 -4.67 -1.96
N VAL A 26 -11.40 -4.91 -2.86
CA VAL A 26 -12.11 -6.20 -2.92
C VAL A 26 -11.19 -7.35 -3.32
N ASN A 27 -10.40 -7.16 -4.39
CA ASN A 27 -9.43 -8.14 -4.86
C ASN A 27 -8.38 -7.41 -5.71
N MET A 28 -7.12 -7.46 -5.29
CA MET A 28 -6.02 -6.87 -6.04
C MET A 28 -5.64 -7.75 -7.23
N ARG A 29 -5.60 -7.13 -8.41
CA ARG A 29 -5.21 -7.79 -9.67
C ARG A 29 -3.71 -7.74 -9.89
N THR A 30 -3.22 -8.68 -10.68
CA THR A 30 -1.85 -8.72 -11.19
C THR A 30 -1.67 -7.71 -12.33
N GLN A 31 -0.42 -7.34 -12.63
CA GLN A 31 -0.09 -6.51 -13.79
C GLN A 31 -0.55 -7.18 -15.10
N ASN A 32 -0.36 -8.49 -15.23
CA ASN A 32 -0.81 -9.26 -16.39
C ASN A 32 -2.32 -9.18 -16.59
N GLU A 33 -3.13 -9.35 -15.52
CA GLU A 33 -4.58 -9.19 -15.62
C GLU A 33 -4.99 -7.78 -16.05
N ALA A 34 -4.24 -6.76 -15.63
CA ALA A 34 -4.50 -5.38 -16.06
C ALA A 34 -4.12 -5.13 -17.53
N ALA A 35 -3.01 -5.70 -18.00
CA ALA A 35 -2.59 -5.68 -19.41
C ALA A 35 -3.54 -6.48 -20.33
N GLU A 36 -4.10 -7.57 -19.84
CA GLU A 36 -5.15 -8.32 -20.55
C GLU A 36 -6.46 -7.53 -20.59
N ALA A 37 -6.84 -6.87 -19.48
CA ALA A 37 -8.07 -6.09 -19.40
C ALA A 37 -8.09 -4.90 -20.36
N ILE A 38 -6.97 -4.18 -20.52
CA ILE A 38 -6.89 -3.05 -21.45
C ILE A 38 -7.03 -3.51 -22.92
N GLN A 39 -6.43 -4.66 -23.26
CA GLN A 39 -6.58 -5.27 -24.58
C GLN A 39 -8.00 -5.80 -24.82
N ALA A 40 -8.59 -6.47 -23.82
CA ALA A 40 -9.96 -6.97 -23.88
C ALA A 40 -11.00 -5.84 -24.02
N ALA A 41 -10.69 -4.64 -23.51
CA ALA A 41 -11.49 -3.44 -23.71
C ALA A 41 -11.37 -2.84 -25.14
N GLY A 42 -10.54 -3.43 -26.01
CA GLY A 42 -10.36 -3.02 -27.40
C GLY A 42 -9.30 -1.95 -27.63
N PHE A 43 -8.46 -1.66 -26.63
CA PHE A 43 -7.30 -0.77 -26.81
C PHE A 43 -6.07 -1.57 -27.24
N VAL A 44 -5.20 -0.92 -28.02
CA VAL A 44 -3.84 -1.39 -28.24
C VAL A 44 -2.99 -0.91 -27.08
N LEU A 45 -2.43 -1.83 -26.30
CA LEU A 45 -1.46 -1.50 -25.26
C LEU A 45 -0.15 -1.09 -25.92
N GLU A 46 0.23 0.18 -25.80
CA GLU A 46 1.45 0.72 -26.41
C GLU A 46 2.64 0.74 -25.45
N HIS A 47 2.37 0.99 -24.16
CA HIS A 47 3.39 1.03 -23.13
C HIS A 47 2.82 0.53 -21.81
N GLU A 48 3.60 -0.24 -21.08
CA GLU A 48 3.36 -0.58 -19.69
C GLU A 48 4.66 -0.51 -18.91
N GLU A 49 4.59 -0.04 -17.67
CA GLU A 49 5.76 0.06 -16.81
C GLU A 49 5.37 0.08 -15.33
N ASP A 50 6.16 -0.60 -14.51
CA ASP A 50 6.12 -0.40 -13.06
C ASP A 50 7.03 0.75 -12.66
N LEU A 51 6.46 1.93 -12.41
CA LEU A 51 7.23 3.10 -11.98
C LEU A 51 7.85 2.90 -10.59
N ALA A 52 7.27 2.02 -9.77
CA ALA A 52 7.78 1.72 -8.43
C ALA A 52 9.05 0.84 -8.46
N ALA A 53 9.33 0.19 -9.59
CA ALA A 53 10.52 -0.63 -9.79
C ALA A 53 11.74 0.16 -10.28
N ARG A 54 11.58 1.45 -10.60
CA ARG A 54 12.68 2.31 -11.01
C ARG A 54 13.73 2.42 -9.90
N PRO A 55 15.03 2.59 -10.22
CA PRO A 55 16.10 2.68 -9.24
C PRO A 55 16.12 4.05 -8.54
N ASP A 56 15.03 4.39 -7.86
CA ASP A 56 14.93 5.62 -7.09
C ASP A 56 15.73 5.50 -5.78
N PRO A 57 16.46 6.55 -5.35
CA PRO A 57 17.26 6.52 -4.13
C PRO A 57 16.46 6.28 -2.86
N ILE A 58 15.16 6.59 -2.89
CA ILE A 58 14.25 6.49 -1.74
C ILE A 58 13.11 5.56 -2.15
N PRO A 59 12.94 4.42 -1.45
CA PRO A 59 11.83 3.53 -1.73
C PRO A 59 10.48 4.24 -1.53
N TRP A 60 9.51 3.99 -2.41
CA TRP A 60 8.17 4.59 -2.31
C TRP A 60 7.46 4.31 -0.98
N TYR A 61 7.78 3.17 -0.33
CA TYR A 61 7.19 2.77 0.95
C TYR A 61 7.83 3.46 2.16
N TYR A 62 8.90 4.24 1.97
CA TYR A 62 9.59 4.98 3.02
C TYR A 62 8.69 5.76 3.98
N PRO A 63 7.76 6.63 3.53
CA PRO A 63 6.90 7.41 4.43
C PRO A 63 5.97 6.53 5.28
N ILE A 64 5.72 5.29 4.86
CA ILE A 64 4.86 4.33 5.54
C ILE A 64 5.68 3.45 6.49
N ALA A 65 6.92 3.13 6.12
CA ALA A 65 7.79 2.21 6.82
C ALA A 65 8.20 2.68 8.23
N GLY A 66 8.08 3.97 8.54
CA GLY A 66 8.47 4.51 9.84
C GLY A 66 9.97 4.42 10.10
N GLU A 67 10.79 4.32 9.04
CA GLU A 67 12.24 4.22 9.16
C GLU A 67 12.86 5.62 9.22
N LEU A 68 13.74 5.89 10.17
CA LEU A 68 14.38 7.21 10.32
C LEU A 68 15.47 7.47 9.25
N ARG A 69 15.87 6.44 8.51
CA ARG A 69 17.08 6.46 7.65
C ARG A 69 17.01 7.41 6.45
N HIS A 70 15.81 7.80 5.98
CA HIS A 70 15.66 8.77 4.89
C HIS A 70 15.00 10.09 5.34
N ALA A 71 14.96 10.37 6.65
CA ALA A 71 14.41 11.62 7.17
C ALA A 71 15.37 12.76 6.83
N ARG A 72 14.92 13.73 6.02
CA ARG A 72 15.75 14.83 5.53
C ARG A 72 15.50 16.14 6.28
N SER A 73 14.43 16.23 7.07
CA SER A 73 14.06 17.42 7.84
C SER A 73 13.54 17.07 9.25
N LEU A 74 13.51 18.06 10.14
CA LEU A 74 12.87 17.92 11.46
C LEU A 74 11.37 17.59 11.34
N TRP A 75 10.72 18.06 10.29
CA TRP A 75 9.31 17.76 10.01
C TRP A 75 9.10 16.31 9.54
N ASP A 76 10.01 15.79 8.71
CA ASP A 76 10.04 14.36 8.36
C ASP A 76 10.22 13.50 9.59
N LEU A 77 11.08 13.90 10.52
CA LEU A 77 11.32 13.16 11.75
C LEU A 77 10.04 12.97 12.57
N LEU A 78 9.23 14.03 12.70
CA LEU A 78 7.94 13.96 13.39
C LEU A 78 6.94 13.05 12.66
N THR A 79 6.92 13.13 11.34
CA THR A 79 6.02 12.32 10.50
C THR A 79 6.39 10.84 10.58
N VAL A 80 7.68 10.52 10.47
CA VAL A 80 8.20 9.16 10.61
C VAL A 80 7.95 8.62 12.02
N LEU A 81 8.16 9.44 13.06
CA LEU A 81 7.90 9.05 14.45
C LEU A 81 6.44 8.61 14.64
N ARG A 82 5.47 9.35 14.08
CA ARG A 82 4.04 8.97 14.11
C ARG A 82 3.79 7.63 13.44
N MET A 83 4.54 7.32 12.37
CA MET A 83 4.39 6.10 11.60
C MET A 83 5.11 4.88 12.20
N THR A 84 5.93 5.06 13.24
CA THR A 84 6.56 3.95 13.97
C THR A 84 5.52 3.09 14.70
N LYS A 85 5.87 1.83 15.01
CA LYS A 85 5.01 0.94 15.82
C LYS A 85 4.64 1.55 17.17
N LEU A 86 5.58 2.25 17.81
CA LEU A 86 5.33 2.96 19.07
C LEU A 86 4.35 4.12 18.86
N GLY A 87 4.58 4.96 17.84
CA GLY A 87 3.70 6.09 17.52
C GLY A 87 2.27 5.65 17.22
N ARG A 88 2.11 4.60 16.41
CA ARG A 88 0.80 4.00 16.11
C ARG A 88 0.15 3.39 17.36
N GLY A 89 0.93 2.76 18.24
CA GLY A 89 0.42 2.21 19.50
C GLY A 89 -0.10 3.28 20.46
N VAL A 90 0.67 4.37 20.65
CA VAL A 90 0.26 5.51 21.48
C VAL A 90 -1.01 6.16 20.92
N MET A 91 -1.07 6.37 19.60
CA MET A 91 -2.25 6.93 18.95
C MET A 91 -3.47 6.00 19.07
N GLY A 92 -3.27 4.69 18.90
CA GLY A 92 -4.33 3.70 19.08
C GLY A 92 -4.93 3.74 20.49
N TYR A 93 -4.07 3.81 21.52
CA TYR A 93 -4.53 3.95 22.91
C TYR A 93 -5.29 5.26 23.16
N LEU A 94 -4.82 6.36 22.59
CA LEU A 94 -5.50 7.65 22.66
C LEU A 94 -6.90 7.57 22.03
N LEU A 95 -7.00 7.03 20.82
CA LEU A 95 -8.28 6.87 20.12
C LEU A 95 -9.23 5.95 20.88
N TRP A 96 -8.74 4.84 21.43
CA TRP A 96 -9.50 3.95 22.28
C TRP A 96 -10.03 4.65 23.54
N THR A 97 -9.20 5.49 24.16
CA THR A 97 -9.60 6.28 25.33
C THR A 97 -10.68 7.29 24.97
N LEU A 98 -10.52 8.02 23.85
CA LEU A 98 -11.52 8.98 23.38
C LEU A 98 -12.85 8.32 22.99
N GLU A 99 -12.80 7.14 22.40
CA GLU A 99 -13.97 6.32 22.08
C GLU A 99 -14.68 5.86 23.36
N THR A 100 -13.93 5.38 24.36
CA THR A 100 -14.45 4.97 25.67
C THR A 100 -15.12 6.14 26.41
N LEU A 101 -14.55 7.34 26.30
CA LEU A 101 -15.10 8.58 26.85
C LEU A 101 -16.26 9.16 26.00
N ARG A 102 -16.67 8.47 24.91
CA ARG A 102 -17.69 8.92 23.94
C ARG A 102 -17.40 10.28 23.29
N MET A 103 -16.14 10.68 23.26
CA MET A 103 -15.67 11.86 22.53
C MET A 103 -15.40 11.55 21.06
N ALA A 104 -15.02 10.30 20.75
CA ALA A 104 -14.86 9.80 19.39
C ALA A 104 -16.00 8.81 19.04
N PRO A 105 -16.39 8.72 17.75
CA PRO A 105 -17.34 7.70 17.28
C PRO A 105 -16.86 6.27 17.55
N SER A 106 -17.81 5.35 17.74
CA SER A 106 -17.51 3.92 17.86
C SER A 106 -16.80 3.38 16.62
N GLY A 107 -15.78 2.53 16.82
CA GLY A 107 -14.98 1.94 15.75
C GLY A 107 -13.80 2.80 15.29
N THR A 108 -13.56 3.97 15.89
CA THR A 108 -12.44 4.84 15.53
C THR A 108 -11.10 4.17 15.83
N ALA A 109 -10.97 3.55 17.01
CA ALA A 109 -9.74 2.86 17.40
C ALA A 109 -9.50 1.59 16.56
N GLU A 110 -10.57 0.86 16.24
CA GLU A 110 -10.52 -0.31 15.36
C GLU A 110 -10.08 0.07 13.95
N THR A 111 -10.70 1.12 13.36
CA THR A 111 -10.33 1.63 12.04
C THR A 111 -8.85 2.05 11.97
N ALA A 112 -8.35 2.73 13.00
CA ALA A 112 -6.94 3.12 13.06
C ALA A 112 -6.00 1.89 13.12
N THR A 113 -6.42 0.83 13.81
CA THR A 113 -5.68 -0.44 13.90
C THR A 113 -5.65 -1.17 12.56
N GLU A 114 -6.79 -1.21 11.86
CA GLU A 114 -6.89 -1.80 10.51
C GLU A 114 -5.99 -1.07 9.50
N LEU A 115 -6.03 0.28 9.49
CA LEU A 115 -5.16 1.10 8.65
C LEU A 115 -3.68 0.89 8.98
N ALA A 116 -3.33 0.76 10.26
CA ALA A 116 -1.97 0.49 10.69
C ALA A 116 -1.48 -0.89 10.22
N SER A 117 -2.33 -1.92 10.28
CA SER A 117 -2.03 -3.26 9.79
C SER A 117 -1.86 -3.30 8.26
N GLY A 118 -2.72 -2.57 7.54
CA GLY A 118 -2.61 -2.38 6.09
C GLY A 118 -1.31 -1.68 5.68
N ALA A 119 -0.91 -0.65 6.44
CA ALA A 119 0.36 0.05 6.23
C ALA A 119 1.58 -0.88 6.41
N ASP A 120 1.55 -1.77 7.41
CA ASP A 120 2.62 -2.77 7.59
C ASP A 120 2.68 -3.75 6.42
N SER A 121 1.51 -4.19 5.93
CA SER A 121 1.40 -5.09 4.78
C SER A 121 1.88 -4.43 3.48
N LEU A 122 1.59 -3.13 3.27
CA LEU A 122 2.09 -2.35 2.14
C LEU A 122 3.62 -2.26 2.14
N VAL A 123 4.22 -1.99 3.31
CA VAL A 123 5.67 -1.89 3.45
C VAL A 123 6.33 -3.24 3.20
N GLU A 124 5.76 -4.34 3.72
CA GLU A 124 6.28 -5.68 3.46
C GLU A 124 6.14 -6.06 1.98
N GLY A 125 4.98 -5.79 1.37
CA GLY A 125 4.73 -6.00 -0.05
C GLY A 125 5.69 -5.20 -0.94
N GLY A 126 5.99 -3.96 -0.57
CA GLY A 126 6.97 -3.13 -1.27
C GLY A 126 8.41 -3.63 -1.12
N ARG A 127 8.82 -4.05 0.08
CA ARG A 127 10.17 -4.61 0.32
C ARG A 127 10.42 -5.92 -0.42
N LEU A 128 9.41 -6.78 -0.50
CA LEU A 128 9.48 -8.04 -1.23
C LEU A 128 9.26 -7.86 -2.74
N GLY A 129 8.84 -6.66 -3.17
CA GLY A 129 8.52 -6.36 -4.56
C GLY A 129 7.30 -7.14 -5.07
N LEU A 130 6.33 -7.45 -4.19
CA LEU A 130 5.09 -8.18 -4.50
C LEU A 130 3.96 -7.24 -4.92
N PHE A 131 4.05 -5.98 -4.50
CA PHE A 131 3.04 -4.96 -4.70
C PHE A 131 3.68 -3.72 -5.33
N THR A 132 2.98 -3.17 -6.32
CA THR A 132 3.28 -1.87 -6.90
C THR A 132 2.06 -0.94 -6.77
N PRO A 133 2.24 0.27 -6.22
CA PRO A 133 1.22 1.30 -6.25
C PRO A 133 1.24 2.14 -7.53
N MET A 134 2.22 1.95 -8.43
CA MET A 134 2.49 2.86 -9.55
C MET A 134 2.68 2.10 -10.87
N TYR A 135 1.74 1.20 -11.18
CA TYR A 135 1.69 0.55 -12.48
C TYR A 135 1.06 1.48 -13.52
N PHE A 136 1.85 1.85 -14.52
CA PHE A 136 1.50 2.81 -15.55
C PHE A 136 1.26 2.09 -16.88
N MET A 137 0.16 2.42 -17.56
CA MET A 137 -0.19 1.87 -18.87
C MET A 137 -0.64 2.97 -19.82
N ILE A 138 -0.28 2.87 -21.10
CA ILE A 138 -0.76 3.71 -22.20
C ILE A 138 -1.48 2.81 -23.19
N GLY A 139 -2.79 3.03 -23.36
CA GLY A 139 -3.61 2.36 -24.36
C GLY A 139 -4.06 3.32 -25.45
N ARG A 140 -3.87 2.95 -26.71
CA ARG A 140 -4.39 3.68 -27.87
C ARG A 140 -5.66 3.01 -28.37
N LYS A 141 -6.69 3.81 -28.63
CA LYS A 141 -7.90 3.34 -29.32
C LYS A 141 -7.56 3.10 -30.81
N PRO A 142 -7.82 1.92 -31.38
CA PRO A 142 -7.67 1.69 -32.81
C PRO A 142 -8.53 2.68 -33.61
N GLU A 143 -7.98 3.23 -34.69
CA GLU A 143 -8.79 3.88 -35.72
C GLU A 143 -9.53 2.78 -36.49
N ILE A 144 -10.83 3.00 -36.73
CA ILE A 144 -11.74 2.06 -37.39
C ILE A 144 -11.37 1.91 -38.86
#